data_AF-A0A2H5UZ00-F1
#
_entry.id   AF-A0A2H5UZ00-F1
#
_cell.length_a   1.000
_cell.length_b   1.000
_cell.length_c   1.000
_cell.angle_alpha   90.00
_cell.angle_beta   90.00
_cell.angle_gamma   90.00
#
_symmetry.space_group_name_H-M   'P 1'
#
loop_
_entity.id
_entity.type
_entity.pdbx_description
1 polymer ?
#
loop_
_entity_poly.entity_id
_entity_poly.type
_entity_poly.pdbx_seq_one_letter_code
_entity_poly.pdbx_strand_id
1 'polypeptide(L)'
;MQSRDIEHIPSKAVTFEDEHWVYFGMGVGWEPDRCSKCLRLVKQYRAPNRYCINCWKLEIFFSNCTDVQGVKEYLLRESVKDSTLHGKWLKKKVKIPRELLTSVPEEAHPEDDVEEDGVILIYTKSIKERDERMRKLLKELRDKGLYKKWSISYRRGCVDYDLIIGNWKTWYNLNEDYPA
;
A
#
# COMPACT_ATOMS: atom_id res chain seq x y z
N MET A 1 14.77 4.60 34.93
CA MET A 1 15.46 4.00 33.76
C MET A 1 14.78 2.69 33.41
N GLN A 2 14.07 2.63 32.29
CA GLN A 2 13.71 1.35 31.67
C GLN A 2 14.19 1.42 30.22
N SER A 3 15.22 0.63 29.96
CA SER A 3 15.76 0.36 28.63
C SER A 3 14.63 -0.21 27.78
N ARG A 4 14.23 0.50 26.73
CA ARG A 4 13.43 -0.11 25.66
C ARG A 4 14.38 -1.06 24.94
N ASP A 5 14.10 -2.35 24.97
CA ASP A 5 14.80 -3.32 24.15
C ASP A 5 14.62 -2.93 22.68
N ILE A 6 15.68 -2.34 22.11
CA ILE A 6 15.76 -2.06 20.68
C ILE A 6 16.01 -3.41 20.03
N GLU A 7 14.93 -4.13 19.69
CA GLU A 7 15.00 -5.34 18.87
C GLU A 7 15.74 -5.00 17.57
N HIS A 8 16.93 -5.56 17.43
CA HIS A 8 17.85 -5.35 16.32
C HIS A 8 17.15 -5.67 14.98
N ILE A 9 17.01 -4.67 14.11
CA ILE A 9 16.48 -4.86 12.75
C ILE A 9 17.50 -5.69 11.97
N PRO A 10 17.15 -6.87 11.41
CA PRO A 10 18.10 -7.71 10.70
C PRO A 10 18.72 -6.98 9.51
N SER A 11 20.04 -7.14 9.31
CA SER A 11 20.85 -6.51 8.25
C SER A 11 20.44 -6.82 6.80
N LYS A 12 19.41 -7.66 6.59
CA LYS A 12 18.87 -8.03 5.27
C LYS A 12 17.68 -7.18 4.82
N ALA A 13 17.17 -6.28 5.66
CA ALA A 13 16.09 -5.38 5.25
C ALA A 13 16.67 -4.31 4.30
N VAL A 14 16.66 -4.58 3.00
CA VAL A 14 17.11 -3.63 1.98
C VAL A 14 15.98 -2.64 1.69
N THR A 15 16.23 -1.36 1.92
CA THR A 15 15.39 -0.28 1.41
C THR A 15 16.03 0.33 0.17
N PHE A 16 15.19 0.77 -0.76
CA PHE A 16 15.59 1.60 -1.90
C PHE A 16 14.81 2.90 -1.81
N GLU A 17 15.38 4.01 -2.26
CA GLU A 17 14.72 5.31 -2.16
C GLU A 17 14.80 6.10 -3.46
N ASP A 18 13.69 6.76 -3.81
CA ASP A 18 13.65 7.80 -4.85
C ASP A 18 13.35 9.18 -4.22
N GLU A 19 13.05 10.19 -5.03
CA GLU A 19 12.74 11.55 -4.55
C GLU A 19 11.54 11.61 -3.59
N HIS A 20 10.58 10.69 -3.71
CA HIS A 20 9.30 10.74 -3.03
C HIS A 20 9.03 9.52 -2.13
N TRP A 21 9.60 8.37 -2.47
CA TRP A 21 9.28 7.07 -1.88
C TRP A 21 10.49 6.40 -1.26
N VAL A 22 10.23 5.67 -0.18
CA VAL A 22 11.11 4.61 0.34
C VAL A 22 10.42 3.29 0.08
N TYR A 23 11.10 2.39 -0.60
CA TYR A 23 10.66 1.05 -0.96
C TYR A 23 11.24 0.04 0.02
N PHE A 24 10.47 -1.00 0.33
CA PHE A 24 10.89 -2.07 1.22
C PHE A 24 10.46 -3.43 0.71
N GLY A 25 11.13 -4.47 1.22
CA GLY A 25 10.78 -5.86 0.94
C GLY A 25 10.96 -6.22 -0.53
N MET A 26 11.95 -5.66 -1.23
CA MET A 26 12.19 -5.90 -2.67
C MET A 26 12.52 -7.38 -2.96
N GLY A 27 11.49 -8.21 -2.95
CA GLY A 27 11.53 -9.65 -3.09
C GLY A 27 11.10 -10.12 -4.48
N VAL A 28 10.80 -11.41 -4.58
CA VAL A 28 10.55 -12.11 -5.85
C VAL A 28 9.30 -11.56 -6.55
N GLY A 29 9.49 -11.00 -7.74
CA GLY A 29 8.41 -10.54 -8.62
C GLY A 29 8.09 -9.03 -8.56
N TRP A 30 8.94 -8.22 -7.92
CA TRP A 30 8.91 -6.78 -8.15
C TRP A 30 9.59 -6.45 -9.48
N GLU A 31 8.80 -5.99 -10.45
CA GLU A 31 9.28 -5.47 -11.72
C GLU A 31 9.43 -3.93 -11.59
N PRO A 32 10.66 -3.38 -11.59
CA PRO A 32 10.90 -1.96 -11.34
C PRO A 32 10.15 -1.03 -12.31
N ASP A 33 9.91 -1.50 -13.54
CA ASP A 33 9.28 -0.73 -14.60
C ASP A 33 7.78 -1.03 -14.79
N ARG A 34 7.20 -1.91 -13.97
CA ARG A 34 5.79 -2.33 -14.09
C ARG A 34 4.83 -1.15 -13.97
N CYS A 35 5.06 -0.24 -13.02
CA CYS A 35 4.20 0.94 -12.84
C CYS A 35 4.28 1.87 -14.05
N SER A 36 5.48 2.13 -14.57
CA SER A 36 5.70 2.98 -15.75
C SER A 36 5.09 2.36 -17.01
N LYS A 37 5.29 1.06 -17.24
CA LYS A 37 4.65 0.31 -18.34
C LYS A 37 3.13 0.38 -18.24
N CYS A 38 2.59 0.17 -17.05
CA CYS A 38 1.16 0.23 -16.80
C CYS A 38 0.60 1.61 -17.13
N LEU A 39 1.18 2.68 -16.59
CA LEU A 39 0.73 4.05 -16.83
C LEU A 39 0.77 4.39 -18.32
N ARG A 40 1.83 4.02 -19.03
CA ARG A 40 1.94 4.24 -20.48
C ARG A 40 0.79 3.58 -21.24
N LEU A 41 0.47 2.32 -20.93
CA LEU A 41 -0.62 1.59 -21.59
C LEU A 41 -1.99 2.18 -21.24
N VAL A 42 -2.23 2.53 -19.97
CA VAL A 42 -3.47 3.21 -19.57
C VAL A 42 -3.65 4.54 -20.30
N LYS A 43 -2.58 5.36 -20.41
CA LYS A 43 -2.62 6.63 -21.15
C LYS A 43 -2.93 6.43 -22.64
N GLN A 44 -2.32 5.42 -23.25
CA GLN A 44 -2.45 5.13 -24.68
C GLN A 44 -3.85 4.60 -25.02
N TYR A 45 -4.33 3.60 -24.28
CA TYR A 45 -5.56 2.88 -24.64
C TYR A 45 -6.79 3.36 -23.89
N ARG A 46 -6.62 4.22 -22.86
CA ARG A 46 -7.71 4.69 -21.99
C ARG A 46 -8.52 3.52 -21.40
N ALA A 47 -7.85 2.42 -21.10
CA ALA A 47 -8.46 1.20 -20.60
C ALA A 47 -7.57 0.48 -19.56
N PRO A 48 -8.17 -0.38 -18.70
CA PRO A 48 -7.44 -1.37 -17.92
C PRO A 48 -6.45 -2.18 -18.77
N ASN A 49 -5.35 -2.60 -18.17
CA ASN A 49 -4.42 -3.56 -18.77
C ASN A 49 -3.93 -4.58 -17.74
N ARG A 50 -3.25 -5.63 -18.23
CA ARG A 50 -2.73 -6.74 -17.41
C ARG A 50 -1.86 -6.31 -16.22
N TYR A 51 -1.25 -5.13 -16.27
CA TYR A 51 -0.39 -4.65 -15.19
C TYR A 51 -1.19 -4.00 -14.04
N CYS A 52 -2.34 -3.36 -14.31
CA CYS A 52 -3.16 -2.72 -13.27
C CYS A 52 -4.28 -3.60 -12.71
N ILE A 53 -4.82 -4.55 -13.49
CA ILE A 53 -6.01 -5.33 -13.11
C ILE A 53 -5.86 -6.09 -11.79
N ASN A 54 -4.65 -6.58 -11.51
CA ASN A 54 -4.29 -7.27 -10.27
C ASN A 54 -3.33 -6.45 -9.39
N CYS A 55 -3.26 -5.14 -9.61
CA CYS A 55 -2.39 -4.25 -8.84
C CYS A 55 -3.12 -3.75 -7.58
N TRP A 56 -3.28 -4.66 -6.63
CA TRP A 56 -3.89 -4.36 -5.34
C TRP A 56 -2.89 -3.77 -4.36
N LYS A 57 -3.32 -2.78 -3.59
CA LYS A 57 -2.51 -2.14 -2.54
C LYS A 57 -3.33 -1.96 -1.29
N LEU A 58 -2.78 -2.36 -0.15
CA LEU A 58 -3.27 -1.89 1.15
C LEU A 58 -2.65 -0.51 1.42
N GLU A 59 -3.43 0.38 2.02
CA GLU A 59 -3.10 1.78 2.30
C GLU A 59 -3.18 2.00 3.81
N ILE A 60 -2.02 2.20 4.42
CA ILE A 60 -1.89 2.55 5.84
C ILE A 60 -1.53 4.03 5.90
N PHE A 61 -2.51 4.86 6.22
CA PHE A 61 -2.32 6.29 6.43
C PHE A 61 -1.56 6.56 7.74
N PHE A 62 -0.63 7.51 7.74
CA PHE A 62 0.18 7.82 8.92
C PHE A 62 -0.68 8.36 10.07
N SER A 63 -1.72 9.13 9.74
CA SER A 63 -2.72 9.59 10.71
C SER A 63 -3.46 8.46 11.43
N ASN A 64 -3.49 7.23 10.87
CA ASN A 64 -4.07 6.03 11.47
C ASN A 64 -3.09 5.21 12.32
N CYS A 65 -1.81 5.56 12.30
CA CYS A 65 -0.79 4.93 13.12
C CYS A 65 -0.69 5.65 14.47
N THR A 66 -0.64 4.90 15.57
CA THR A 66 -0.26 5.44 16.88
C THR A 66 1.24 5.77 16.90
N ASP A 67 2.03 4.97 16.18
CA ASP A 67 3.48 5.16 15.99
C ASP A 67 3.87 4.77 14.56
N VAL A 68 4.09 5.77 13.70
CA VAL A 68 4.47 5.58 12.29
C VAL A 68 5.80 4.85 12.17
N GLN A 69 6.77 5.17 13.04
CA GLN A 69 8.10 4.56 12.96
C GLN A 69 8.03 3.08 13.37
N GLY A 70 7.29 2.77 14.44
CA GLY A 70 7.02 1.40 14.86
C GLY A 70 6.33 0.56 13.78
N VAL A 71 5.39 1.13 13.03
CA VAL A 71 4.76 0.45 11.87
C VAL A 71 5.79 0.16 10.78
N LYS A 72 6.63 1.13 10.40
CA LYS A 72 7.68 0.95 9.38
C LYS A 72 8.66 -0.15 9.76
N GLU A 73 9.12 -0.14 11.01
CA GLU A 73 10.05 -1.15 11.53
C GLU A 73 9.43 -2.55 11.57
N TYR A 74 8.17 -2.65 11.98
CA TYR A 74 7.44 -3.90 11.92
C TYR A 74 7.35 -4.44 10.49
N LEU A 75 6.96 -3.60 9.51
CA LEU A 75 6.86 -4.02 8.11
C LEU A 75 8.21 -4.44 7.52
N LEU A 76 9.28 -3.72 7.87
CA LEU A 76 10.64 -4.10 7.47
C LEU A 76 11.01 -5.48 8.03
N ARG A 77 10.79 -5.72 9.33
CA ARG A 77 11.07 -7.03 9.95
C ARG A 77 10.22 -8.15 9.33
N GLU A 78 8.94 -7.91 9.07
CA GLU A 78 8.07 -8.91 8.44
C GLU A 78 8.47 -9.17 6.97
N SER A 79 8.95 -8.16 6.24
CA SER A 79 9.40 -8.35 4.85
C SER A 79 10.65 -9.21 4.72
N VAL A 80 11.45 -9.33 5.79
CA VAL A 80 12.58 -10.27 5.85
C VAL A 80 12.08 -11.71 6.02
N LYS A 81 10.92 -11.91 6.65
CA LYS A 81 10.33 -13.24 6.90
C LYS A 81 9.44 -13.71 5.74
N ASP A 82 8.72 -12.78 5.12
CA ASP A 82 7.82 -13.00 4.00
C ASP A 82 8.33 -12.27 2.77
N SER A 83 8.96 -13.02 1.85
CA SER A 83 9.50 -12.47 0.60
C SER A 83 8.44 -11.94 -0.37
N THR A 84 7.15 -12.15 -0.07
CA THR A 84 6.03 -11.58 -0.83
C THR A 84 5.52 -10.27 -0.23
N LEU A 85 5.91 -9.92 0.99
CA LEU A 85 5.55 -8.66 1.63
C LEU A 85 6.48 -7.54 1.18
N HIS A 86 5.96 -6.68 0.32
CA HIS A 86 6.71 -5.57 -0.25
C HIS A 86 5.82 -4.35 -0.43
N GLY A 87 6.44 -3.18 -0.44
CA GLY A 87 5.69 -1.93 -0.44
C GLY A 87 6.57 -0.72 -0.58
N LYS A 88 5.95 0.43 -0.35
CA LYS A 88 6.62 1.72 -0.28
C LYS A 88 5.88 2.68 0.64
N TRP A 89 6.58 3.64 1.21
CA TRP A 89 5.97 4.73 1.95
C TRP A 89 6.53 6.07 1.52
N LEU A 90 5.72 7.12 1.71
CA LEU A 90 6.14 8.48 1.42
C LEU A 90 7.24 8.93 2.40
N LYS A 91 8.24 9.64 1.87
CA LYS A 91 9.32 10.26 2.66
C LYS A 91 8.82 11.39 3.56
N LYS A 92 7.81 12.13 3.08
CA LYS A 92 7.20 13.27 3.76
C LYS A 92 5.69 13.21 3.67
N LYS A 93 5.00 13.87 4.59
CA LYS A 93 3.56 14.12 4.46
C LYS A 93 3.32 15.01 3.24
N VAL A 94 2.23 14.75 2.53
CA VAL A 94 1.80 15.52 1.37
C VAL A 94 0.30 15.73 1.44
N LYS A 95 -0.20 16.75 0.75
CA LYS A 95 -1.63 16.89 0.56
C LYS A 95 -2.16 15.72 -0.26
N ILE A 96 -3.03 14.92 0.36
CA ILE A 96 -3.75 13.84 -0.32
C ILE A 96 -5.18 14.36 -0.53
N PRO A 97 -5.54 14.76 -1.76
CA PRO A 97 -6.90 15.21 -2.05
C PRO A 97 -7.93 14.13 -1.68
N ARG A 98 -9.05 14.56 -1.09
CA ARG A 98 -10.11 13.66 -0.60
C ARG A 98 -10.73 12.84 -1.73
N GLU A 99 -10.79 13.40 -2.94
CA GLU A 99 -11.22 12.72 -4.16
C GLU A 99 -10.30 11.56 -4.58
N LEU A 100 -9.08 11.49 -4.03
CA LEU A 100 -8.14 10.38 -4.23
C LEU A 100 -8.22 9.32 -3.13
N LEU A 101 -8.98 9.58 -2.05
CA LEU A 101 -9.41 8.60 -1.04
C LEU A 101 -10.56 7.76 -1.62
N THR A 102 -10.30 7.15 -2.77
CA THR A 102 -11.22 6.25 -3.48
C THR A 102 -11.15 4.82 -2.94
N SER A 103 -10.56 4.66 -1.75
CA SER A 103 -10.29 3.38 -1.11
C SER A 103 -11.57 2.75 -0.57
N VAL A 104 -11.55 1.42 -0.49
CA VAL A 104 -12.49 0.67 0.34
C VAL A 104 -11.66 0.04 1.46
N PRO A 105 -12.08 0.06 2.74
CA PRO A 105 -13.27 0.71 3.28
C PRO A 105 -13.04 2.17 3.74
N GLU A 106 -14.12 2.97 3.82
CA GLU A 106 -14.07 4.41 4.13
C GLU A 106 -13.69 4.70 5.59
N GLU A 107 -14.08 3.83 6.54
CA GLU A 107 -13.72 3.97 7.95
C GLU A 107 -12.21 3.84 8.23
N ALA A 108 -11.44 3.35 7.25
CA ALA A 108 -9.99 3.32 7.26
C ALA A 108 -9.33 4.59 6.70
N HIS A 109 -10.12 5.58 6.26
CA HIS A 109 -9.61 6.89 5.90
C HIS A 109 -9.16 7.69 7.14
N PRO A 110 -8.28 8.69 6.96
CA PRO A 110 -7.99 9.68 7.99
C PRO A 110 -9.28 10.35 8.51
N GLU A 111 -9.35 10.64 9.82
CA GLU A 111 -10.56 11.24 10.43
C GLU A 111 -10.73 12.71 10.10
N ASP A 112 -9.62 13.45 10.06
CA ASP A 112 -9.61 14.86 9.76
C ASP A 112 -9.43 15.07 8.25
N ASP A 113 -9.84 16.24 7.73
CA ASP A 113 -9.31 16.75 6.46
C ASP A 113 -7.83 17.05 6.68
N VAL A 114 -7.01 15.99 6.70
CA VAL A 114 -5.58 16.10 6.93
C VAL A 114 -5.02 16.77 5.68
N GLU A 115 -4.78 18.08 5.78
CA GLU A 115 -4.19 18.85 4.68
C GLU A 115 -2.84 18.27 4.24
N GLU A 116 -2.15 17.54 5.13
CA GLU A 116 -0.93 16.81 4.84
C GLU A 116 -0.85 15.46 5.58
N ASP A 117 -0.91 14.34 4.86
CA ASP A 117 -0.69 13.00 5.42
C ASP A 117 0.34 12.19 4.62
N GLY A 118 0.86 11.14 5.23
CA GLY A 118 1.66 10.13 4.55
C GLY A 118 0.91 8.83 4.41
N VAL A 119 1.33 7.99 3.47
CA VAL A 119 0.75 6.66 3.26
C VAL A 119 1.84 5.62 3.08
N ILE A 120 1.61 4.44 3.65
CA ILE A 120 2.33 3.20 3.34
C ILE A 120 1.46 2.38 2.41
N LEU A 121 2.01 2.02 1.25
CA LEU A 121 1.40 1.17 0.25
C LEU A 121 2.02 -0.23 0.32
N ILE A 122 1.20 -1.24 0.51
CA ILE A 122 1.63 -2.65 0.56
C ILE A 122 1.03 -3.38 -0.62
N TYR A 123 1.87 -3.91 -1.51
CA TYR A 123 1.43 -4.58 -2.73
C TYR A 123 0.88 -5.97 -2.45
N THR A 124 -0.15 -6.35 -3.21
CA THR A 124 -0.81 -7.66 -3.17
C THR A 124 -1.13 -8.07 -4.62
N LYS A 125 -0.97 -9.36 -4.96
CA LYS A 125 -1.09 -9.88 -6.34
C LYS A 125 -2.49 -10.40 -6.65
N SER A 126 -3.35 -10.59 -5.65
CA SER A 126 -4.73 -11.06 -5.82
C SER A 126 -5.64 -10.54 -4.71
N ILE A 127 -6.96 -10.66 -4.93
CA ILE A 127 -8.00 -10.38 -3.91
C ILE A 127 -7.78 -11.25 -2.66
N LYS A 128 -7.53 -12.55 -2.85
CA LYS A 128 -7.28 -13.48 -1.76
C LYS A 128 -6.08 -13.07 -0.91
N GLU A 129 -4.96 -12.76 -1.56
CA GLU A 129 -3.73 -12.30 -0.88
C GLU A 129 -3.97 -10.96 -0.16
N ARG A 130 -4.71 -10.03 -0.78
CA ARG A 130 -5.11 -8.76 -0.16
C ARG A 130 -5.88 -9.00 1.13
N ASP A 131 -6.91 -9.83 1.12
CA ASP A 131 -7.78 -10.04 2.27
C ASP A 131 -7.09 -10.83 3.40
N GLU A 132 -6.25 -11.81 3.05
CA GLU A 132 -5.41 -12.53 4.01
C GLU A 132 -4.38 -11.59 4.66
N ARG A 133 -3.67 -10.79 3.84
CA ARG A 133 -2.67 -9.85 4.32
C ARG A 133 -3.29 -8.72 5.15
N MET A 134 -4.43 -8.19 4.72
CA MET A 134 -5.18 -7.18 5.45
C MET A 134 -5.55 -7.68 6.85
N ARG A 135 -6.15 -8.87 6.96
CA ARG A 135 -6.53 -9.47 8.25
C ARG A 135 -5.31 -9.68 9.16
N LYS A 136 -4.23 -10.25 8.61
CA LYS A 136 -2.98 -10.47 9.37
C LYS A 136 -2.40 -9.16 9.89
N LEU A 137 -2.14 -8.20 9.00
CA LEU A 137 -1.53 -6.92 9.35
C LEU A 137 -2.39 -6.12 10.32
N LEU A 138 -3.69 -6.02 10.08
CA LEU A 138 -4.60 -5.31 10.96
C LEU A 138 -4.56 -5.89 12.37
N LYS A 139 -4.64 -7.22 12.50
CA LYS A 139 -4.57 -7.88 13.80
C LYS A 139 -3.23 -7.58 14.50
N GLU A 140 -2.11 -7.82 13.81
CA GLU A 140 -0.78 -7.71 14.42
C GLU A 140 -0.41 -6.26 14.78
N LEU A 141 -0.75 -5.29 13.93
CA LEU A 141 -0.49 -3.89 14.21
C LEU A 141 -1.30 -3.39 15.41
N ARG A 142 -2.55 -3.84 15.54
CA ARG A 142 -3.42 -3.47 16.67
C ARG A 142 -3.01 -4.16 17.97
N ASP A 143 -2.68 -5.45 17.93
CA ASP A 143 -2.17 -6.19 19.10
C ASP A 143 -0.89 -5.54 19.66
N LYS A 144 -0.11 -4.87 18.81
CA LYS A 144 1.09 -4.11 19.18
C LYS A 144 0.82 -2.65 19.56
N GLY A 145 -0.43 -2.20 19.52
CA GLY A 145 -0.80 -0.81 19.81
C GLY A 145 -0.34 0.20 18.75
N LEU A 146 0.10 -0.25 17.57
CA LEU A 146 0.67 0.59 16.51
C LEU A 146 -0.37 1.23 15.59
N TYR A 147 -1.63 0.78 15.66
CA TYR A 147 -2.69 1.18 14.73
C TYR A 147 -4.02 1.38 15.45
N LYS A 148 -4.71 2.49 15.19
CA LYS A 148 -5.94 2.87 15.93
C LYS A 148 -7.23 2.38 15.28
N LYS A 149 -7.25 2.21 13.95
CA LYS A 149 -8.45 1.85 13.19
C LYS A 149 -8.75 0.35 13.23
N TRP A 150 -10.00 -0.01 12.92
CA TRP A 150 -10.49 -1.39 12.87
C TRP A 150 -10.48 -2.00 11.46
N SER A 151 -9.91 -1.29 10.50
CA SER A 151 -9.78 -1.70 9.10
C SER A 151 -8.59 -1.00 8.47
N ILE A 152 -8.08 -1.56 7.37
CA ILE A 152 -7.03 -0.98 6.54
C ILE A 152 -7.65 -0.71 5.17
N SER A 153 -7.46 0.51 4.65
CA SER A 153 -7.91 0.88 3.31
C SER A 153 -7.18 0.06 2.26
N TYR A 154 -7.82 -0.18 1.14
CA TYR A 154 -7.17 -0.74 -0.03
C TYR A 154 -7.70 -0.13 -1.31
N ARG A 155 -6.88 -0.25 -2.34
CA ARG A 155 -7.22 0.19 -3.69
C ARG A 155 -6.70 -0.75 -4.75
N ARG A 156 -7.29 -0.65 -5.93
CA ARG A 156 -6.86 -1.30 -7.16
C ARG A 156 -6.26 -0.23 -8.08
N GLY A 157 -5.09 -0.48 -8.66
CA GLY A 157 -4.45 0.49 -9.56
C GLY A 157 -3.77 1.68 -8.86
N CYS A 158 -3.34 2.67 -9.64
CA CYS A 158 -2.69 3.91 -9.18
C CYS A 158 -3.69 5.07 -9.21
N VAL A 159 -3.49 6.07 -8.36
CA VAL A 159 -4.20 7.37 -8.41
C VAL A 159 -4.24 7.93 -9.83
N ASP A 160 -3.11 7.90 -10.55
CA ASP A 160 -3.02 8.50 -11.89
C ASP A 160 -4.00 7.86 -12.87
N TYR A 161 -4.44 6.61 -12.62
CA TYR A 161 -5.37 5.91 -13.51
C TYR A 161 -6.79 6.41 -13.32
N ASP A 162 -7.17 6.75 -12.08
CA ASP A 162 -8.49 7.30 -11.76
C ASP A 162 -8.77 8.56 -12.61
N LEU A 163 -7.74 9.38 -12.86
CA LEU A 163 -7.83 10.57 -13.73
C LEU A 163 -7.96 10.25 -15.23
N ILE A 164 -7.51 9.07 -15.66
CA ILE A 164 -7.45 8.70 -17.08
C ILE A 164 -8.67 7.88 -17.49
N ILE A 165 -9.09 6.93 -16.65
CA ILE A 165 -10.13 5.94 -16.95
C ILE A 165 -11.28 5.94 -15.93
N GLY A 166 -11.29 6.89 -15.00
CA GLY A 166 -12.27 6.99 -13.93
C GLY A 166 -11.95 6.07 -12.75
N ASN A 167 -12.54 6.39 -11.58
CA ASN A 167 -12.33 5.61 -10.37
C ASN A 167 -12.81 4.18 -10.57
N TRP A 168 -11.95 3.20 -10.30
CA TRP A 168 -12.33 1.79 -10.21
C TRP A 168 -13.12 1.51 -8.92
N LYS A 169 -14.37 2.01 -8.87
CA LYS A 169 -15.29 1.81 -7.73
C LYS A 169 -16.06 0.49 -7.82
N THR A 170 -16.18 -0.09 -9.02
CA THR A 170 -16.97 -1.29 -9.26
C THR A 170 -16.09 -2.54 -9.24
N TRP A 171 -16.56 -3.53 -8.48
CA TRP A 171 -15.98 -4.85 -8.33
C TRP A 171 -16.22 -5.67 -9.60
N TYR A 172 -15.45 -5.39 -10.65
CA TYR A 172 -15.55 -6.18 -11.88
C TYR A 172 -14.94 -7.57 -11.65
N ASN A 173 -15.60 -8.58 -12.20
CA ASN A 173 -15.07 -9.94 -12.22
C ASN A 173 -13.73 -9.93 -12.97
N LEU A 174 -12.66 -10.40 -12.35
CA LEU A 174 -11.34 -10.45 -12.97
C LEU A 174 -11.32 -11.29 -14.27
N ASN A 175 -12.30 -12.19 -14.44
CA ASN A 175 -12.51 -12.99 -15.65
C ASN A 175 -13.25 -12.23 -16.76
N GLU A 176 -13.91 -11.11 -16.48
CA GLU A 176 -14.63 -10.28 -17.47
C GLU A 176 -13.71 -9.23 -18.11
N ASP A 177 -12.66 -8.81 -17.40
CA ASP A 177 -11.67 -7.83 -17.88
C ASP A 177 -10.52 -8.49 -18.70
N TYR A 178 -10.68 -9.77 -19.09
CA TYR A 178 -9.81 -10.49 -20.03
C TYR A 178 -10.65 -10.99 -21.23
N PRO A 179 -10.82 -10.20 -22.30
CA PRO A 179 -11.02 -10.82 -23.60
C PRO A 179 -9.72 -11.57 -23.93
N ALA A 180 -9.87 -12.85 -24.28
CA ALA A 180 -8.78 -13.68 -24.81
C ALA A 180 -8.10 -13.01 -26.03
#